data_AF-A0A962XBB8-F1
#
_entry.id   AF-A0A962XBB8-F1
#
_cell.length_a   1.000
_cell.length_b   1.000
_cell.length_c   1.000
_cell.angle_alpha   90.00
_cell.angle_beta   90.00
_cell.angle_gamma   90.00
#
_symmetry.space_group_name_H-M   'P 1'
#
loop_
_entity.id
_entity.type
_entity.pdbx_description
1 polymer ?
#
loop_
_entity_poly.entity_id
_entity_poly.type
_entity_poly.pdbx_seq_one_letter_code
_entity_poly.pdbx_strand_id
1 'polypeptide(L)'
;MSDYDPKAVLLELFIRLRRNGFELGIDELLAAYQAVDAGWGTDSPDALRELVQLLWCNAPQESLEFDQLYDELLATGLPTAKPAAQSEMPSQLPPPPAGSTPGKPPSAPVQPAPEQQAPQLAVLPVRTPTRPLSDEPKLELRAYWPVSRRDMIYTWRYLRRPLPDGPRDQLNVDATVEQAARQGYFLQPVYDRRERNHAHLVLLIDQGGSMTPFHRFSRDLIETACDESSIERVDVVYFHNVPPESIYQDPHLMQPQPLTKLLAECNPDSSLLFVSDAGAARGHRRLARIRATAECLARLKRVSSFIAWLNPMPAPRWDGTSAQFIAGLVPMFQMDPDGFSNAVDCLRGQLAQR
;
A
#
# COMPACT_ATOMS: atom_id res chain seq x y z
N MET A 1 -28.71 39.00 8.41
CA MET A 1 -28.27 38.49 7.09
C MET A 1 -27.89 37.05 7.34
N SER A 2 -28.65 36.10 6.80
CA SER A 2 -28.62 34.70 7.21
C SER A 2 -27.21 34.10 7.15
N ASP A 3 -26.77 33.52 8.26
CA ASP A 3 -25.58 32.66 8.38
C ASP A 3 -25.82 31.35 7.59
N TYR A 4 -25.77 31.44 6.26
CA TYR A 4 -25.84 30.28 5.37
C TYR A 4 -24.41 29.80 5.08
N ASP A 5 -23.99 28.75 5.76
CA ASP A 5 -22.71 28.08 5.48
C ASP A 5 -22.95 26.87 4.55
N PRO A 6 -22.65 26.99 3.24
CA PRO A 6 -22.86 25.90 2.28
C PRO A 6 -22.01 24.67 2.60
N LYS A 7 -20.86 24.84 3.27
CA LYS A 7 -19.99 23.70 3.62
C LYS A 7 -20.57 22.85 4.74
N ALA A 8 -21.21 23.47 5.73
CA ALA A 8 -21.91 22.76 6.80
C ALA A 8 -23.09 21.94 6.26
N VAL A 9 -23.83 22.50 5.29
CA VAL A 9 -24.94 21.82 4.62
C VAL A 9 -24.45 20.62 3.81
N LEU A 10 -23.36 20.78 3.04
CA LEU A 10 -22.76 19.69 2.26
C LEU A 10 -22.29 18.53 3.13
N LEU A 11 -21.67 18.83 4.28
CA LEU A 11 -21.18 17.80 5.20
C LEU A 11 -22.34 16.98 5.79
N GLU A 12 -23.40 17.65 6.23
CA GLU A 12 -24.57 16.98 6.80
C GLU A 12 -25.31 16.15 5.74
N LEU A 13 -25.45 16.69 4.52
CA LEU A 13 -26.04 15.97 3.39
C LEU A 13 -25.22 14.71 3.04
N PHE A 14 -23.90 14.84 2.98
CA PHE A 14 -22.98 13.72 2.72
C PHE A 14 -23.12 12.60 3.77
N ILE A 15 -23.22 12.96 5.06
CA ILE A 15 -23.40 11.99 6.14
C ILE A 15 -24.75 11.28 6.01
N ARG A 16 -25.84 12.00 5.70
CA ARG A 16 -27.17 11.43 5.53
C ARG A 16 -27.26 10.50 4.32
N LEU A 17 -26.71 10.90 3.18
CA LEU A 17 -26.69 10.08 1.96
C LEU A 17 -25.89 8.78 2.18
N ARG A 18 -24.73 8.88 2.84
CA ARG A 18 -23.93 7.69 3.15
C ARG A 18 -24.63 6.74 4.13
N ARG A 19 -25.45 7.26 5.06
CA ARG A 19 -26.28 6.42 5.95
C ARG A 19 -27.41 5.69 5.21
N ASN A 20 -27.92 6.29 4.13
CA ASN A 20 -28.95 5.70 3.28
C ASN A 20 -28.39 4.78 2.17
N GLY A 21 -27.08 4.50 2.19
CA GLY A 21 -26.47 3.49 1.33
C GLY A 21 -25.86 4.00 0.02
N PHE A 22 -25.74 5.32 -0.15
CA PHE A 22 -25.00 5.89 -1.29
C PHE A 22 -23.50 5.57 -1.20
N GLU A 23 -22.91 5.13 -2.31
CA GLU A 23 -21.46 4.85 -2.43
C GLU A 23 -20.63 6.15 -2.57
N LEU A 24 -20.74 7.05 -1.60
CA LEU A 24 -20.01 8.32 -1.58
C LEU A 24 -18.71 8.21 -0.77
N GLY A 25 -17.59 8.53 -1.41
CA GLY A 25 -16.26 8.59 -0.80
C GLY A 25 -15.87 10.00 -0.36
N ILE A 26 -14.69 10.11 0.27
CA ILE A 26 -14.17 11.40 0.76
C ILE A 26 -13.77 12.31 -0.43
N ASP A 27 -13.39 11.73 -1.56
CA ASP A 27 -12.97 12.46 -2.75
C ASP A 27 -14.14 13.24 -3.36
N GLU A 28 -15.36 12.67 -3.33
CA GLU A 28 -16.59 13.31 -3.79
C GLU A 28 -17.02 14.48 -2.90
N LEU A 29 -16.78 14.39 -1.58
CA LEU A 29 -16.98 15.50 -0.65
C LEU A 29 -15.96 16.63 -0.89
N LEU A 30 -14.69 16.28 -1.13
CA LEU A 30 -13.65 17.25 -1.44
C LEU A 30 -13.91 17.96 -2.78
N ALA A 31 -14.42 17.24 -3.79
CA ALA A 31 -14.83 17.82 -5.06
C ALA A 31 -15.98 18.83 -4.89
N ALA A 32 -16.99 18.50 -4.07
CA ALA A 32 -18.07 19.42 -3.75
C ALA A 32 -17.58 20.68 -3.01
N TYR A 33 -16.64 20.54 -2.07
CA TYR A 33 -16.01 21.69 -1.41
C TYR A 33 -15.19 22.56 -2.35
N GLN A 34 -14.45 21.95 -3.27
CA GLN A 34 -13.69 22.71 -4.29
C GLN A 34 -14.62 23.48 -5.22
N ALA A 35 -15.78 22.91 -5.57
CA ALA A 35 -16.77 23.59 -6.41
C ALA A 35 -17.41 24.78 -5.68
N VAL A 36 -17.74 24.61 -4.40
CA VAL A 36 -18.24 25.72 -3.55
C VAL A 36 -17.17 26.80 -3.33
N ASP A 37 -15.90 26.42 -3.13
CA ASP A 37 -14.78 27.36 -3.01
C ASP A 37 -14.51 28.12 -4.32
N ALA A 38 -14.84 27.52 -5.46
CA ALA A 38 -14.80 28.16 -6.77
C ALA A 38 -16.04 29.03 -7.06
N GLY A 39 -16.98 29.18 -6.10
CA GLY A 39 -18.16 30.04 -6.21
C GLY A 39 -19.35 29.40 -6.93
N TRP A 40 -19.36 28.08 -7.11
CA TRP A 40 -20.49 27.38 -7.71
C TRP A 40 -21.51 27.01 -6.64
N GLY A 41 -22.80 27.29 -6.87
CA GLY A 41 -23.88 26.90 -5.96
C GLY A 41 -23.98 27.72 -4.66
N THR A 42 -23.31 28.87 -4.57
CA THR A 42 -23.32 29.74 -3.36
C THR A 42 -24.48 30.73 -3.33
N ASP A 43 -25.17 30.93 -4.45
CA ASP A 43 -26.16 32.01 -4.61
C ASP A 43 -27.56 31.65 -4.09
N SER A 44 -27.89 30.35 -4.03
CA SER A 44 -29.17 29.85 -3.51
C SER A 44 -29.06 28.39 -3.06
N PRO A 45 -29.89 27.93 -2.11
CA PRO A 45 -29.96 26.51 -1.75
C PRO A 45 -30.29 25.62 -2.95
N ASP A 46 -31.15 26.11 -3.87
CA ASP A 46 -31.49 25.38 -5.09
C ASP A 46 -30.28 25.22 -6.04
N ALA A 47 -29.39 26.20 -6.11
CA ALA A 47 -28.15 26.08 -6.88
C ALA A 47 -27.15 25.09 -6.27
N LEU A 48 -27.13 24.96 -4.93
CA LEU A 48 -26.35 23.92 -4.25
C LEU A 48 -26.94 22.53 -4.54
N ARG A 49 -28.28 22.41 -4.58
CA ARG A 49 -28.98 21.17 -4.91
C ARG A 49 -28.60 20.67 -6.30
N GLU A 50 -28.65 21.52 -7.33
CA GLU A 50 -28.29 21.15 -8.70
C GLU A 50 -26.83 20.71 -8.82
N LEU A 51 -25.91 21.44 -8.18
CA LEU A 51 -24.49 21.11 -8.18
C LEU A 51 -24.23 19.72 -7.58
N VAL A 52 -24.90 19.42 -6.47
CA VAL A 52 -24.69 18.17 -5.75
C VAL A 52 -25.37 17.00 -6.45
N GLN A 53 -26.55 17.20 -7.05
CA GLN A 53 -27.17 16.20 -7.92
C GLN A 53 -26.23 15.82 -9.07
N LEU A 54 -25.62 16.81 -9.72
CA LEU A 54 -24.68 16.57 -10.83
C LEU A 54 -23.40 15.85 -10.40
N LEU A 55 -22.94 16.09 -9.17
CA LEU A 55 -21.72 15.47 -8.65
C LEU A 55 -21.96 14.06 -8.10
N TRP A 56 -23.09 13.82 -7.45
CA TRP A 56 -23.31 12.63 -6.61
C TRP A 56 -24.38 11.67 -7.15
N CYS A 57 -25.27 12.09 -8.05
CA CYS A 57 -26.32 11.22 -8.61
C CYS A 57 -25.98 10.83 -10.05
N ASN A 58 -25.78 9.53 -10.30
CA ASN A 58 -25.53 9.00 -11.65
C ASN A 58 -26.77 8.29 -12.24
N ALA A 59 -27.74 7.94 -11.40
CA ALA A 59 -29.00 7.32 -11.81
C ALA A 59 -30.23 8.20 -11.50
N PRO A 60 -31.30 8.13 -12.33
CA PRO A 60 -32.53 8.89 -12.10
C PRO A 60 -33.27 8.48 -10.82
N GLN A 61 -33.04 7.27 -10.31
CA GLN A 61 -33.61 6.77 -9.07
C GLN A 61 -32.90 7.37 -7.83
N GLU A 62 -31.59 7.57 -7.91
CA GLU A 62 -30.77 8.23 -6.88
C GLU A 62 -31.13 9.71 -6.73
N SER A 63 -31.46 10.38 -7.83
CA SER A 63 -31.89 11.79 -7.82
C SER A 63 -33.20 11.98 -7.04
N LEU A 64 -34.12 11.00 -7.07
CA LEU A 64 -35.40 11.08 -6.36
C LEU A 64 -35.22 10.89 -4.85
N GLU A 65 -34.35 9.97 -4.45
CA GLU A 65 -34.00 9.74 -3.03
C GLU A 65 -33.20 10.92 -2.47
N PHE A 66 -32.30 11.49 -3.27
CA PHE A 66 -31.57 12.70 -2.94
C PHE A 66 -32.50 13.88 -2.67
N ASP A 67 -33.49 14.09 -3.54
CA ASP A 67 -34.43 15.20 -3.43
C ASP A 67 -35.25 15.16 -2.13
N GLN A 68 -35.71 13.96 -1.75
CA GLN A 68 -36.43 13.77 -0.49
C GLN A 68 -35.56 14.11 0.72
N LEU A 69 -34.28 13.69 0.71
CA LEU A 69 -33.35 13.94 1.81
C LEU A 69 -32.90 15.40 1.89
N TYR A 70 -32.79 16.07 0.75
CA TYR A 70 -32.48 17.49 0.67
C TYR A 70 -33.62 18.35 1.22
N ASP A 71 -34.87 18.04 0.82
CA ASP A 71 -36.06 18.72 1.31
C ASP A 71 -36.29 18.47 2.82
N GLU A 72 -36.01 17.25 3.30
CA GLU A 72 -36.01 16.95 4.74
C GLU A 72 -34.96 17.75 5.51
N LEU A 73 -33.75 17.93 4.98
CA LEU A 73 -32.69 18.71 5.62
C LEU A 73 -33.08 20.18 5.75
N LEU A 74 -33.68 20.76 4.71
CA LEU A 74 -34.22 22.12 4.76
C LEU A 74 -35.38 22.25 5.77
N ALA A 75 -36.22 21.22 5.90
CA ALA A 75 -37.31 21.18 6.88
C ALA A 75 -36.84 20.98 8.33
N THR A 76 -35.71 20.30 8.56
CA THR A 76 -35.15 20.06 9.91
C THR A 76 -34.43 21.30 10.49
N GLY A 77 -34.17 22.31 9.66
CA GLY A 77 -33.46 23.55 10.04
C GLY A 77 -31.95 23.46 9.83
N LEU A 78 -31.36 24.52 9.24
CA LEU A 78 -29.94 24.59 8.92
C LEU A 78 -29.06 24.63 10.19
N PRO A 79 -27.99 23.83 10.27
CA PRO A 79 -27.06 23.89 11.39
C PRO A 79 -26.28 25.22 11.36
N THR A 80 -26.42 26.01 12.43
CA THR A 80 -25.61 27.22 12.67
C THR A 80 -24.24 26.84 13.22
N ALA A 81 -23.19 27.46 12.68
CA ALA A 81 -21.80 27.22 13.05
C ALA A 81 -21.53 27.65 14.51
N LYS A 82 -20.92 26.74 15.30
CA LYS A 82 -20.40 27.03 16.65
C LYS A 82 -19.03 27.72 16.52
N PRO A 83 -18.69 28.77 17.29
CA PRO A 83 -17.45 29.51 17.10
C PRO A 83 -16.24 28.70 17.58
N ALA A 84 -15.27 28.47 16.68
CA ALA A 84 -14.00 27.84 16.99
C ALA A 84 -13.06 28.84 17.68
N ALA A 85 -12.47 28.38 18.79
CA ALA A 85 -11.54 29.10 19.62
C ALA A 85 -10.23 29.45 18.90
N GLN A 86 -9.67 30.58 19.33
CA GLN A 86 -8.46 31.23 18.85
C GLN A 86 -7.23 30.31 18.89
N SER A 87 -6.40 30.40 17.85
CA SER A 87 -4.98 30.05 17.91
C SER A 87 -4.23 31.06 17.03
N GLU A 88 -3.50 31.94 17.72
CA GLU A 88 -2.68 33.01 17.17
C GLU A 88 -1.41 32.45 16.51
N MET A 89 -0.95 33.09 15.42
CA MET A 89 0.46 33.44 15.20
C MET A 89 0.59 34.57 14.15
N PRO A 90 1.69 35.37 14.15
CA PRO A 90 1.62 36.80 13.83
C PRO A 90 2.33 37.23 12.53
N SER A 91 2.03 38.49 12.15
CA SER A 91 2.88 39.49 11.49
C SER A 91 2.77 39.73 9.96
N GLN A 92 2.02 40.79 9.64
CA GLN A 92 2.37 42.00 8.85
C GLN A 92 3.19 41.91 7.55
N LEU A 93 2.67 42.51 6.45
CA LEU A 93 3.10 43.81 5.82
C LEU A 93 2.27 44.11 4.52
N PRO A 94 2.31 45.33 3.91
CA PRO A 94 1.21 46.32 3.80
C PRO A 94 0.55 46.42 2.38
N PRO A 95 -0.47 47.28 2.16
CA PRO A 95 -1.23 47.32 0.90
C PRO A 95 -0.66 48.33 -0.12
N PRO A 96 -0.91 48.17 -1.44
CA PRO A 96 -0.79 49.26 -2.40
C PRO A 96 -2.15 49.93 -2.71
N PRO A 97 -2.15 51.18 -3.20
CA PRO A 97 -3.32 52.05 -3.17
C PRO A 97 -4.15 52.06 -4.47
N ALA A 98 -5.39 52.50 -4.28
CA ALA A 98 -6.34 53.18 -5.17
C ALA A 98 -6.05 53.28 -6.68
N GLY A 99 -7.09 52.93 -7.48
CA GLY A 99 -7.16 53.36 -8.88
C GLY A 99 -8.41 52.92 -9.63
N SER A 100 -9.47 53.72 -9.51
CA SER A 100 -10.44 54.08 -10.57
C SER A 100 -11.20 52.99 -11.35
N THR A 101 -12.51 52.89 -11.07
CA THR A 101 -13.58 52.66 -12.06
C THR A 101 -13.46 53.62 -13.25
N PRO A 102 -13.88 53.20 -14.46
CA PRO A 102 -15.11 53.81 -14.99
C PRO A 102 -15.99 52.87 -15.84
N GLY A 103 -17.30 53.12 -15.75
CA GLY A 103 -18.10 53.38 -16.95
C GLY A 103 -18.74 52.18 -17.66
N LYS A 104 -19.94 51.82 -17.22
CA LYS A 104 -20.96 51.10 -18.00
C LYS A 104 -21.30 51.87 -19.30
N PRO A 105 -21.35 51.23 -20.48
CA PRO A 105 -22.11 51.76 -21.61
C PRO A 105 -23.47 51.06 -21.77
N PRO A 106 -24.46 51.73 -22.38
CA PRO A 106 -25.85 51.30 -22.40
C PRO A 106 -26.14 50.26 -23.49
N SER A 107 -27.11 49.41 -23.18
CA SER A 107 -27.75 48.44 -24.07
C SER A 107 -28.71 49.09 -25.07
N ALA A 108 -28.61 48.71 -26.34
CA ALA A 108 -29.62 48.87 -27.38
C ALA A 108 -29.38 47.80 -28.49
N PRO A 109 -30.34 47.49 -29.38
CA PRO A 109 -30.90 46.14 -29.51
C PRO A 109 -30.27 45.29 -30.62
N VAL A 110 -30.37 43.97 -30.44
CA VAL A 110 -29.97 42.92 -31.38
C VAL A 110 -30.84 42.96 -32.64
N GLN A 111 -30.19 43.01 -33.81
CA GLN A 111 -30.77 42.62 -35.10
C GLN A 111 -30.27 41.22 -35.46
N PRO A 112 -31.11 40.34 -36.06
CA PRO A 112 -30.72 38.97 -36.39
C PRO A 112 -29.91 38.93 -37.70
N ALA A 113 -28.77 38.24 -37.68
CA ALA A 113 -27.99 37.87 -38.87
C ALA A 113 -28.30 36.41 -39.29
N PRO A 114 -28.11 36.04 -40.56
CA PRO A 114 -28.79 34.92 -41.20
C PRO A 114 -28.18 33.55 -40.92
N GLU A 115 -29.03 32.53 -40.91
CA GLU A 115 -28.71 31.11 -40.82
C GLU A 115 -27.79 30.66 -41.97
N GLN A 116 -26.60 30.16 -41.63
CA GLN A 116 -25.77 29.35 -42.53
C GLN A 116 -25.92 27.88 -42.16
N GLN A 117 -26.48 27.11 -43.08
CA GLN A 117 -26.63 25.65 -42.99
C GLN A 117 -25.27 24.97 -42.98
N ALA A 118 -25.00 24.20 -41.92
CA ALA A 118 -23.90 23.25 -41.87
C ALA A 118 -24.31 21.91 -42.52
N PRO A 119 -23.40 21.21 -43.22
CA PRO A 119 -23.71 20.04 -44.03
C PRO A 119 -24.09 18.83 -43.16
N GLN A 120 -25.11 18.09 -43.61
CA GLN A 120 -25.56 16.84 -42.99
C GLN A 120 -24.48 15.76 -43.12
N LEU A 121 -23.86 15.39 -41.99
CA LEU A 121 -23.00 14.21 -41.89
C LEU A 121 -23.90 12.97 -41.78
N ALA A 122 -23.82 12.10 -42.78
CA ALA A 122 -24.53 10.83 -42.81
C ALA A 122 -24.08 9.92 -41.66
N VAL A 123 -25.05 9.43 -40.88
CA VAL A 123 -24.83 8.49 -39.78
C VAL A 123 -24.56 7.10 -40.36
N LEU A 124 -23.29 6.70 -40.42
CA LEU A 124 -22.94 5.28 -40.51
C LEU A 124 -23.10 4.66 -39.10
N PRO A 125 -23.59 3.42 -38.98
CA PRO A 125 -23.68 2.76 -37.68
C PRO A 125 -22.28 2.41 -37.19
N VAL A 126 -21.72 3.26 -36.33
CA VAL A 126 -20.51 2.95 -35.57
C VAL A 126 -20.88 1.84 -34.59
N ARG A 127 -20.60 0.58 -34.95
CA ARG A 127 -20.53 -0.49 -33.96
C ARG A 127 -19.30 -0.22 -33.11
N THR A 128 -19.52 0.25 -31.88
CA THR A 128 -18.49 0.24 -30.84
C THR A 128 -17.93 -1.16 -30.75
N PRO A 129 -16.61 -1.37 -30.91
CA PRO A 129 -16.03 -2.66 -30.60
C PRO A 129 -16.25 -2.87 -29.10
N THR A 130 -17.08 -3.85 -28.74
CA THR A 130 -17.19 -4.34 -27.37
C THR A 130 -15.81 -4.83 -26.99
N ARG A 131 -15.04 -3.98 -26.30
CA ARG A 131 -13.92 -4.44 -25.50
C ARG A 131 -14.54 -5.38 -24.49
N PRO A 132 -14.25 -6.69 -24.49
CA PRO A 132 -14.66 -7.51 -23.38
C PRO A 132 -14.04 -6.85 -22.15
N LEU A 133 -14.89 -6.42 -21.21
CA LEU A 133 -14.46 -6.28 -19.83
C LEU A 133 -13.87 -7.66 -19.51
N SER A 134 -12.56 -7.74 -19.47
CA SER A 134 -11.89 -8.83 -18.79
C SER A 134 -12.51 -8.83 -17.40
N ASP A 135 -13.33 -9.85 -17.11
CA ASP A 135 -13.76 -10.21 -15.77
C ASP A 135 -12.49 -10.56 -14.98
N GLU A 136 -11.72 -9.54 -14.62
CA GLU A 136 -10.76 -9.63 -13.55
C GLU A 136 -11.60 -9.84 -12.30
N PRO A 137 -11.56 -11.01 -11.65
CA PRO A 137 -12.30 -11.20 -10.43
C PRO A 137 -11.87 -10.08 -9.48
N LYS A 138 -12.84 -9.24 -9.06
CA LYS A 138 -12.66 -8.31 -7.95
C LYS A 138 -12.27 -9.19 -6.75
N LEU A 139 -10.97 -9.40 -6.58
CA LEU A 139 -10.42 -10.23 -5.52
C LEU A 139 -10.88 -9.57 -4.22
N GLU A 140 -11.92 -10.11 -3.62
CA GLU A 140 -12.37 -9.71 -2.30
C GLU A 140 -11.24 -10.03 -1.34
N LEU A 141 -10.47 -8.99 -1.00
CA LEU A 141 -9.30 -9.08 -0.11
C LEU A 141 -9.60 -9.76 1.24
N ARG A 142 -10.89 -9.95 1.57
CA ARG A 142 -11.37 -10.64 2.77
C ARG A 142 -11.19 -12.17 2.74
N ALA A 143 -11.08 -12.79 1.57
CA ALA A 143 -11.01 -14.26 1.45
C ALA A 143 -9.63 -14.81 1.03
N TYR A 144 -8.66 -13.94 0.74
CA TYR A 144 -7.34 -14.36 0.29
C TYR A 144 -6.49 -14.82 1.48
N TRP A 145 -6.52 -16.13 1.79
CA TRP A 145 -5.64 -16.80 2.76
C TRP A 145 -4.55 -17.61 2.05
N PRO A 146 -3.51 -16.95 1.51
CA PRO A 146 -2.63 -17.58 0.54
C PRO A 146 -1.76 -18.71 1.08
N VAL A 147 -1.41 -18.69 2.36
CA VAL A 147 -0.51 -19.68 2.96
C VAL A 147 -1.05 -20.10 4.32
N SER A 148 -1.10 -21.41 4.58
CA SER A 148 -1.51 -21.92 5.88
C SER A 148 -0.35 -21.82 6.89
N ARG A 149 -0.68 -21.70 8.18
CA ARG A 149 0.34 -21.68 9.25
C ARG A 149 1.25 -22.91 9.21
N ARG A 150 0.71 -24.08 8.86
CA ARG A 150 1.48 -25.33 8.72
C ARG A 150 2.49 -25.26 7.60
N ASP A 151 2.09 -24.71 6.45
CA ASP A 151 2.98 -24.53 5.31
C ASP A 151 4.08 -23.52 5.64
N MET A 152 3.76 -22.46 6.40
CA MET A 152 4.76 -21.51 6.88
C MET A 152 5.84 -22.21 7.72
N ILE A 153 5.43 -22.97 8.74
CA ILE A 153 6.34 -23.72 9.63
C ILE A 153 7.21 -24.68 8.82
N TYR A 154 6.61 -25.41 7.88
CA TYR A 154 7.33 -26.38 7.07
C TYR A 154 8.38 -25.69 6.19
N THR A 155 8.00 -24.60 5.54
CA THR A 155 8.88 -23.85 4.64
C THR A 155 10.06 -23.22 5.40
N TRP A 156 9.85 -22.72 6.62
CA TRP A 156 10.94 -22.20 7.45
C TRP A 156 12.00 -23.24 7.80
N ARG A 157 11.67 -24.54 7.84
CA ARG A 157 12.65 -25.59 8.10
C ARG A 157 13.71 -25.69 7.01
N TYR A 158 13.40 -25.26 5.79
CA TYR A 158 14.38 -25.24 4.70
C TYR A 158 15.40 -24.12 4.85
N LEU A 159 15.08 -23.03 5.56
CA LEU A 159 16.01 -21.93 5.79
C LEU A 159 17.16 -22.31 6.74
N ARG A 160 17.11 -23.49 7.38
CA ARG A 160 18.19 -23.99 8.22
C ARG A 160 19.50 -24.11 7.44
N ARG A 161 20.59 -23.69 8.08
CA ARG A 161 21.97 -23.79 7.61
C ARG A 161 22.80 -24.54 8.65
N PRO A 162 22.75 -25.88 8.67
CA PRO A 162 23.60 -26.67 9.56
C PRO A 162 25.06 -26.52 9.11
N LEU A 163 25.90 -25.97 9.98
CA LEU A 163 27.34 -25.89 9.78
C LEU A 163 28.06 -26.58 10.95
N PRO A 164 29.19 -27.28 10.72
CA PRO A 164 29.94 -27.92 11.78
C PRO A 164 30.63 -26.87 12.67
N ASP A 165 30.20 -26.75 13.93
CA ASP A 165 30.68 -25.75 14.88
C ASP A 165 30.98 -26.35 16.26
N GLY A 166 31.97 -25.77 16.95
CA GLY A 166 32.42 -26.22 18.26
C GLY A 166 33.52 -27.30 18.25
N PRO A 167 33.76 -27.96 19.40
CA PRO A 167 34.80 -28.99 19.53
C PRO A 167 34.45 -30.24 18.73
N ARG A 168 35.47 -31.03 18.39
CA ARG A 168 35.29 -32.35 17.75
C ARG A 168 34.91 -33.39 18.81
N ASP A 169 33.65 -33.38 19.21
CA ASP A 169 33.10 -34.24 20.27
C ASP A 169 32.20 -35.36 19.75
N GLN A 170 31.89 -35.37 18.45
CA GLN A 170 30.99 -36.34 17.84
C GLN A 170 31.78 -37.48 17.19
N LEU A 171 31.66 -38.69 17.71
CA LEU A 171 32.34 -39.87 17.16
C LEU A 171 31.77 -40.19 15.77
N ASN A 172 32.62 -40.17 14.74
CA ASN A 172 32.27 -40.65 13.41
C ASN A 172 32.74 -42.09 13.25
N VAL A 173 31.80 -43.03 13.39
CA VAL A 173 32.09 -44.46 13.30
C VAL A 173 32.54 -44.85 11.90
N ASP A 174 31.89 -44.34 10.86
CA ASP A 174 32.18 -44.71 9.46
C ASP A 174 33.60 -44.27 9.06
N ALA A 175 33.96 -43.01 9.34
CA ALA A 175 35.30 -42.49 9.08
C ALA A 175 36.35 -43.22 9.92
N THR A 176 36.02 -43.61 11.14
CA THR A 176 36.90 -44.40 12.01
C THR A 176 37.17 -45.79 11.44
N VAL A 177 36.13 -46.49 10.99
CA VAL A 177 36.24 -47.82 10.37
C VAL A 177 37.05 -47.73 9.09
N GLU A 178 36.77 -46.73 8.24
CA GLU A 178 37.50 -46.53 6.99
C GLU A 178 38.99 -46.22 7.22
N GLN A 179 39.30 -45.37 8.20
CA GLN A 179 40.69 -45.09 8.57
C GLN A 179 41.40 -46.34 9.10
N ALA A 180 40.74 -47.10 9.98
CA ALA A 180 41.31 -48.34 10.53
C ALA A 180 41.52 -49.39 9.44
N ALA A 181 40.59 -49.53 8.50
CA ALA A 181 40.70 -50.44 7.36
C ALA A 181 41.85 -50.06 6.41
N ARG A 182 42.04 -48.76 6.15
CA ARG A 182 43.15 -48.26 5.30
C ARG A 182 44.52 -48.44 5.96
N GLN A 183 44.61 -48.26 7.28
CA GLN A 183 45.87 -48.34 8.02
C GLN A 183 46.22 -49.79 8.43
N GLY A 184 45.24 -50.68 8.50
CA GLY A 184 45.41 -52.08 8.93
C GLY A 184 45.43 -52.28 10.44
N TYR A 185 45.29 -51.22 11.23
CA TYR A 185 45.22 -51.25 12.69
C TYR A 185 44.46 -50.03 13.22
N PHE A 186 43.81 -50.18 14.38
CA PHE A 186 43.04 -49.11 15.04
C PHE A 186 43.95 -48.27 15.95
N LEU A 187 44.26 -47.05 15.53
CA LEU A 187 45.04 -46.09 16.34
C LEU A 187 44.17 -45.25 17.26
N GLN A 188 43.23 -44.51 16.67
CA GLN A 188 42.38 -43.58 17.37
C GLN A 188 41.04 -43.38 16.63
N PRO A 189 39.95 -43.11 17.36
CA PRO A 189 38.67 -42.74 16.76
C PRO A 189 38.73 -41.37 16.08
N VAL A 190 37.99 -41.24 14.97
CA VAL A 190 37.79 -39.98 14.25
C VAL A 190 36.58 -39.27 14.83
N TYR A 191 36.78 -38.01 15.21
CA TYR A 191 35.72 -37.15 15.74
C TYR A 191 35.43 -36.00 14.78
N ASP A 192 34.14 -35.78 14.55
CA ASP A 192 33.59 -34.63 13.85
C ASP A 192 33.05 -33.60 14.84
N ARG A 193 32.78 -32.41 14.32
CA ARG A 193 32.10 -31.35 15.08
C ARG A 193 30.60 -31.55 15.00
N ARG A 194 29.89 -31.21 16.07
CA ARG A 194 28.42 -31.11 16.02
C ARG A 194 27.99 -30.04 15.02
N GLU A 195 26.93 -30.35 14.28
CA GLU A 195 26.29 -29.36 13.42
C GLU A 195 25.40 -28.44 14.28
N ARG A 196 25.60 -27.13 14.11
CA ARG A 196 24.71 -26.10 14.66
C ARG A 196 24.06 -25.34 13.51
N ASN A 197 22.83 -24.90 13.72
CA ASN A 197 22.17 -24.06 12.73
C ASN A 197 22.69 -22.63 12.90
N HIS A 198 23.27 -22.05 11.84
CA HIS A 198 23.73 -20.66 11.84
C HIS A 198 22.83 -19.74 11.01
N ALA A 199 21.61 -20.18 10.69
CA ALA A 199 20.66 -19.36 9.95
C ALA A 199 20.28 -18.12 10.77
N HIS A 200 20.56 -16.95 10.20
CA HIS A 200 20.12 -15.66 10.70
C HIS A 200 19.11 -15.05 9.70
N LEU A 201 17.86 -14.91 10.13
CA LEU A 201 16.78 -14.31 9.34
C LEU A 201 16.46 -12.91 9.87
N VAL A 202 16.35 -11.94 8.97
CA VAL A 202 15.89 -10.59 9.25
C VAL A 202 14.60 -10.34 8.48
N LEU A 203 13.50 -10.18 9.21
CA LEU A 203 12.17 -9.93 8.65
C LEU A 203 11.87 -8.44 8.65
N LEU A 204 11.70 -7.85 7.47
CA LEU A 204 11.28 -6.47 7.30
C LEU A 204 9.80 -6.42 6.89
N ILE A 205 8.94 -5.91 7.77
CA ILE A 205 7.48 -5.99 7.59
C ILE A 205 6.89 -4.60 7.45
N ASP A 206 6.13 -4.40 6.38
CA ASP A 206 5.40 -3.16 6.14
C ASP A 206 4.13 -3.11 6.97
N GLN A 207 3.97 -2.03 7.73
CA GLN A 207 2.84 -1.78 8.60
C GLN A 207 2.01 -0.60 8.13
N GLY A 208 0.69 -0.79 8.03
CA GLY A 208 -0.29 0.26 7.82
C GLY A 208 -0.73 0.45 6.38
N GLY A 209 -1.77 1.27 6.19
CA GLY A 209 -2.32 1.58 4.88
C GLY A 209 -2.83 0.34 4.13
N SER A 210 -2.20 0.03 3.00
CA SER A 210 -2.55 -1.12 2.15
C SER A 210 -2.26 -2.48 2.79
N MET A 211 -1.41 -2.52 3.82
CA MET A 211 -1.02 -3.77 4.48
C MET A 211 -2.00 -4.21 5.57
N THR A 212 -2.94 -3.36 5.98
CA THR A 212 -3.90 -3.66 7.07
C THR A 212 -4.67 -4.97 6.89
N PRO A 213 -5.17 -5.34 5.69
CA PRO A 213 -5.82 -6.65 5.48
C PRO A 213 -4.89 -7.84 5.71
N PHE A 214 -3.58 -7.64 5.56
CA PHE A 214 -2.56 -8.68 5.63
C PHE A 214 -1.89 -8.79 7.01
N HIS A 215 -2.22 -7.90 7.95
CA HIS A 215 -1.60 -7.85 9.29
C HIS A 215 -1.69 -9.17 10.06
N ARG A 216 -2.82 -9.87 9.95
CA ARG A 216 -2.97 -11.20 10.58
C ARG A 216 -1.96 -12.20 10.02
N PHE A 217 -1.71 -12.20 8.71
CA PHE A 217 -0.72 -13.07 8.10
C PHE A 217 0.70 -12.67 8.46
N SER A 218 1.02 -11.37 8.42
CA SER A 218 2.34 -10.91 8.81
C SER A 218 2.64 -11.34 10.25
N ARG A 219 1.65 -11.27 11.15
CA ARG A 219 1.78 -11.78 12.52
C ARG A 219 1.99 -13.29 12.56
N ASP A 220 1.17 -14.08 11.85
CA ASP A 220 1.35 -15.54 11.80
C ASP A 220 2.74 -15.91 11.22
N LEU A 221 3.25 -15.15 10.25
CA LEU A 221 4.57 -15.31 9.67
C LEU A 221 5.69 -14.99 10.67
N ILE A 222 5.53 -13.93 11.47
CA ILE A 222 6.46 -13.60 12.57
C ILE A 222 6.46 -14.69 13.63
N GLU A 223 5.29 -15.07 14.15
CA GLU A 223 5.16 -16.08 15.20
C GLU A 223 5.75 -17.43 14.74
N THR A 224 5.45 -17.84 13.51
CA THR A 224 6.00 -19.09 12.96
C THR A 224 7.50 -19.02 12.72
N ALA A 225 8.04 -17.85 12.38
CA ALA A 225 9.48 -17.66 12.22
C ALA A 225 10.21 -17.61 13.58
N CYS A 226 9.66 -16.94 14.59
CA CYS A 226 10.32 -16.79 15.89
C CYS A 226 10.17 -18.02 16.79
N ASP A 227 8.95 -18.55 16.92
CA ASP A 227 8.63 -19.52 17.97
C ASP A 227 8.57 -20.96 17.46
N GLU A 228 8.10 -21.14 16.23
CA GLU A 228 7.84 -22.47 15.65
C GLU A 228 8.87 -22.89 14.59
N SER A 229 9.78 -21.99 14.23
CA SER A 229 10.90 -22.31 13.37
C SER A 229 12.00 -22.99 14.20
N SER A 230 13.07 -23.41 13.53
CA SER A 230 14.29 -23.78 14.25
C SER A 230 15.48 -23.03 13.72
N ILE A 231 15.21 -21.78 13.32
CA ILE A 231 16.21 -20.78 12.96
C ILE A 231 16.87 -20.32 14.27
N GLU A 232 18.19 -20.17 14.27
CA GLU A 232 18.92 -19.79 15.49
C GLU A 232 18.65 -18.35 15.90
N ARG A 233 18.62 -17.45 14.92
CA ARG A 233 18.40 -16.02 15.14
C ARG A 233 17.39 -15.45 14.17
N VAL A 234 16.35 -14.81 14.70
CA VAL A 234 15.34 -14.10 13.92
C VAL A 234 15.19 -12.68 14.47
N ASP A 235 15.54 -11.69 13.66
CA ASP A 235 15.38 -10.28 13.99
C ASP A 235 14.20 -9.70 13.18
N VAL A 236 13.22 -9.11 13.87
CA VAL A 236 12.01 -8.56 13.24
C VAL A 236 12.04 -7.05 13.31
N VAL A 237 11.84 -6.40 12.15
CA VAL A 237 11.79 -4.95 12.02
C VAL A 237 10.61 -4.52 11.17
N TYR A 238 10.04 -3.38 11.51
CA TYR A 238 8.87 -2.81 10.85
C TYR A 238 9.23 -1.53 10.10
N PHE A 239 8.51 -1.27 9.02
CA PHE A 239 8.60 -0.02 8.26
C PHE A 239 7.22 0.38 7.74
N HIS A 240 7.11 1.57 7.15
CA HIS A 240 5.85 2.03 6.57
C HIS A 240 6.04 2.44 5.11
N ASN A 241 5.43 1.70 4.17
CA ASN A 241 5.33 1.95 2.73
C ASN A 241 6.64 1.94 1.93
N VAL A 242 7.68 2.56 2.48
CA VAL A 242 9.04 2.67 1.95
C VAL A 242 9.91 2.41 3.16
N PRO A 243 10.94 1.56 3.10
CA PRO A 243 11.89 1.47 4.20
C PRO A 243 12.57 2.84 4.34
N PRO A 244 12.22 3.67 5.33
CA PRO A 244 12.87 4.95 5.52
C PRO A 244 14.28 4.70 6.06
N GLU A 245 15.10 5.74 6.15
CA GLU A 245 16.36 5.68 6.91
C GLU A 245 16.15 5.20 8.35
N SER A 246 14.92 5.27 8.87
CA SER A 246 14.49 4.76 10.17
C SER A 246 13.54 3.57 10.03
N ILE A 247 13.95 2.43 10.59
CA ILE A 247 13.15 1.23 10.82
C ILE A 247 12.57 1.25 12.24
N TYR A 248 11.64 0.36 12.57
CA TYR A 248 10.98 0.32 13.87
C TYR A 248 11.05 -1.08 14.47
N GLN A 249 11.20 -1.18 15.80
CA GLN A 249 11.15 -2.48 16.49
C GLN A 249 9.73 -2.89 16.89
N ASP A 250 8.80 -1.93 16.93
CA ASP A 250 7.42 -2.14 17.36
C ASP A 250 6.45 -1.98 16.18
N PRO A 251 5.39 -2.81 16.09
CA PRO A 251 4.39 -2.73 15.02
C PRO A 251 3.61 -1.41 14.99
N HIS A 252 3.51 -0.66 16.10
CA HIS A 252 2.90 0.66 16.18
C HIS A 252 3.82 1.80 15.72
N LEU A 253 5.04 1.46 15.25
CA LEU A 253 5.99 2.42 14.67
C LEU A 253 6.41 3.54 15.64
N MET A 254 6.46 3.23 16.94
CA MET A 254 6.74 4.22 17.99
C MET A 254 8.23 4.47 18.21
N GLN A 255 9.09 3.48 17.96
CA GLN A 255 10.52 3.54 18.29
C GLN A 255 11.38 3.48 17.02
N PRO A 256 11.67 4.63 16.38
CA PRO A 256 12.53 4.66 15.20
C PRO A 256 13.98 4.32 15.57
N GLN A 257 14.60 3.46 14.77
CA GLN A 257 16.01 3.12 14.81
C GLN A 257 16.62 3.30 13.42
N PRO A 258 17.86 3.77 13.30
CA PRO A 258 18.49 3.95 12.00
C PRO A 258 18.76 2.59 11.36
N LEU A 259 18.52 2.49 10.04
CA LEU A 259 18.81 1.29 9.25
C LEU A 259 20.28 0.84 9.39
N THR A 260 21.21 1.78 9.62
CA THR A 260 22.62 1.47 9.84
C THR A 260 22.87 0.57 11.04
N LYS A 261 22.04 0.64 12.09
CA LYS A 261 22.15 -0.24 13.25
C LYS A 261 21.80 -1.68 12.88
N LEU A 262 20.70 -1.87 12.14
CA LEU A 262 20.34 -3.20 11.61
C LEU A 262 21.43 -3.73 10.68
N LEU A 263 21.97 -2.89 9.79
CA LEU A 263 23.06 -3.27 8.89
C LEU A 263 24.33 -3.69 9.66
N ALA A 264 24.59 -3.11 10.82
CA ALA A 264 25.73 -3.49 11.66
C ALA A 264 25.52 -4.81 12.41
N GLU A 265 24.26 -5.20 12.66
CA GLU A 265 23.89 -6.47 13.26
C GLU A 265 23.79 -7.61 12.22
N CYS A 266 23.71 -7.26 10.93
CA CYS A 266 23.66 -8.20 9.81
C CYS A 266 25.06 -8.71 9.42
N ASN A 267 25.13 -10.00 9.12
CA ASN A 267 26.30 -10.66 8.56
C ASN A 267 26.11 -10.89 7.05
N PRO A 268 27.17 -11.21 6.29
CA PRO A 268 27.05 -11.59 4.87
C PRO A 268 26.11 -12.77 4.62
N ASP A 269 25.98 -13.65 5.61
CA ASP A 269 25.11 -14.83 5.58
C ASP A 269 23.68 -14.57 6.09
N SER A 270 23.37 -13.35 6.54
CA SER A 270 22.03 -12.98 6.99
C SER A 270 21.04 -12.99 5.83
N SER A 271 19.92 -13.68 6.01
CA SER A 271 18.82 -13.71 5.06
C SER A 271 17.86 -12.56 5.33
N LEU A 272 17.67 -11.65 4.36
CA LEU A 272 16.80 -10.48 4.47
C LEU A 272 15.51 -10.72 3.69
N LEU A 273 14.38 -10.84 4.39
CA LEU A 273 13.07 -11.00 3.75
C LEU A 273 12.19 -9.78 3.98
N PHE A 274 11.76 -9.16 2.88
CA PHE A 274 10.76 -8.09 2.90
C PHE A 274 9.35 -8.67 2.78
N VAL A 275 8.40 -8.15 3.56
CA VAL A 275 6.96 -8.46 3.44
C VAL A 275 6.19 -7.16 3.27
N SER A 276 5.75 -6.88 2.04
CA SER A 276 5.06 -5.63 1.69
C SER A 276 4.34 -5.73 0.36
N ASP A 277 3.20 -5.02 0.22
CA ASP A 277 2.45 -4.93 -1.04
C ASP A 277 3.21 -4.16 -2.14
N ALA A 278 4.27 -3.44 -1.78
CA ALA A 278 5.10 -2.64 -2.68
C ALA A 278 4.31 -1.62 -3.54
N GLY A 279 3.02 -1.39 -3.24
CA GLY A 279 2.13 -0.48 -3.97
C GLY A 279 1.12 -1.19 -4.87
N ALA A 280 1.20 -2.52 -4.99
CA ALA A 280 0.27 -3.32 -5.79
C ALA A 280 -1.17 -3.25 -5.25
N ALA A 281 -1.37 -3.15 -3.94
CA ALA A 281 -2.71 -3.09 -3.36
C ALA A 281 -3.43 -1.77 -3.68
N ARG A 282 -2.66 -0.69 -3.88
CA ARG A 282 -3.20 0.65 -4.22
C ARG A 282 -3.35 0.87 -5.72
N GLY A 283 -2.76 0.02 -6.57
CA GLY A 283 -2.87 0.15 -8.03
C GLY A 283 -2.16 1.36 -8.65
N HIS A 284 -1.36 2.12 -7.89
CA HIS A 284 -0.73 3.35 -8.39
C HIS A 284 0.80 3.28 -8.37
N ARG A 285 1.42 3.90 -9.38
CA ARG A 285 2.87 4.07 -9.48
C ARG A 285 3.31 5.33 -8.73
N ARG A 286 4.23 5.19 -7.77
CA ARG A 286 4.85 6.31 -7.05
C ARG A 286 6.35 6.28 -7.26
N LEU A 287 6.86 7.21 -8.06
CA LEU A 287 8.30 7.25 -8.39
C LEU A 287 9.19 7.45 -7.16
N ALA A 288 8.74 8.27 -6.20
CA ALA A 288 9.44 8.49 -4.94
C ALA A 288 9.65 7.17 -4.15
N ARG A 289 8.64 6.30 -4.10
CA ARG A 289 8.74 4.97 -3.48
C ARG A 289 9.79 4.13 -4.18
N ILE A 290 9.70 4.03 -5.51
CA ILE A 290 10.62 3.20 -6.30
C ILE A 290 12.07 3.64 -6.07
N ARG A 291 12.34 4.95 -6.10
CA ARG A 291 13.69 5.49 -5.89
C ARG A 291 14.23 5.19 -4.48
N ALA A 292 13.43 5.45 -3.46
CA ALA A 292 13.84 5.23 -2.07
C ALA A 292 14.03 3.73 -1.77
N THR A 293 13.15 2.86 -2.27
CA THR A 293 13.33 1.40 -2.17
C THR A 293 14.60 0.95 -2.91
N ALA A 294 14.87 1.48 -4.11
CA ALA A 294 16.08 1.15 -4.86
C ALA A 294 17.36 1.55 -4.11
N GLU A 295 17.39 2.73 -3.50
CA GLU A 295 18.52 3.20 -2.69
C GLU A 295 18.73 2.33 -1.45
N CYS A 296 17.65 1.98 -0.75
CA CYS A 296 17.69 1.09 0.40
C CYS A 296 18.21 -0.31 0.01
N LEU A 297 17.68 -0.89 -1.07
CA LEU A 297 18.14 -2.18 -1.59
C LEU A 297 19.61 -2.13 -2.01
N ALA A 298 20.07 -1.04 -2.61
CA ALA A 298 21.47 -0.86 -2.98
C ALA A 298 22.39 -0.85 -1.76
N ARG A 299 21.95 -0.30 -0.63
CA ARG A 299 22.68 -0.34 0.65
C ARG A 299 22.69 -1.75 1.26
N LEU A 300 21.55 -2.43 1.25
CA LEU A 300 21.40 -3.78 1.81
C LEU A 300 22.21 -4.83 1.03
N LYS A 301 22.22 -4.73 -0.31
CA LYS A 301 23.02 -5.61 -1.18
C LYS A 301 24.52 -5.53 -0.94
N ARG A 302 25.02 -4.47 -0.29
CA ARG A 302 26.43 -4.37 0.12
C ARG A 302 26.76 -5.19 1.35
N VAL A 303 25.75 -5.52 2.16
CA VAL A 303 25.91 -6.25 3.43
C VAL A 303 25.57 -7.72 3.25
N SER A 304 24.45 -8.04 2.60
CA SER A 304 24.06 -9.44 2.33
C SER A 304 23.57 -9.61 0.89
N SER A 305 23.89 -10.78 0.32
CA SER A 305 23.42 -11.20 -1.00
C SER A 305 22.07 -11.93 -0.95
N PHE A 306 21.65 -12.37 0.23
CA PHE A 306 20.43 -13.16 0.43
C PHE A 306 19.26 -12.22 0.71
N ILE A 307 18.68 -11.64 -0.35
CA ILE A 307 17.54 -10.72 -0.24
C ILE A 307 16.39 -11.23 -1.10
N ALA A 308 15.22 -11.36 -0.48
CA ALA A 308 13.97 -11.70 -1.17
C ALA A 308 12.84 -10.75 -0.72
N TRP A 309 11.81 -10.64 -1.56
CA TRP A 309 10.62 -9.86 -1.27
C TRP A 309 9.37 -10.73 -1.44
N LEU A 310 8.52 -10.78 -0.42
CA LEU A 310 7.24 -11.47 -0.44
C LEU A 310 6.13 -10.45 -0.50
N ASN A 311 5.35 -10.49 -1.58
CA ASN A 311 4.25 -9.57 -1.81
C ASN A 311 2.92 -10.29 -1.58
N PRO A 312 2.07 -9.82 -0.63
CA PRO A 312 0.77 -10.42 -0.38
C PRO A 312 -0.22 -10.32 -1.55
N MET A 313 0.05 -9.44 -2.51
CA MET A 313 -0.77 -9.29 -3.73
C MET A 313 -0.30 -10.28 -4.81
N PRO A 314 -1.24 -10.88 -5.57
CA PRO A 314 -0.90 -11.80 -6.66
C PRO A 314 -0.12 -11.09 -7.77
N ALA A 315 0.78 -11.81 -8.44
CA ALA A 315 1.71 -11.25 -9.43
C ALA A 315 1.05 -10.42 -10.56
N PRO A 316 -0.11 -10.81 -11.12
CA PRO A 316 -0.80 -10.00 -12.15
C PRO A 316 -1.17 -8.59 -11.68
N ARG A 317 -1.39 -8.36 -10.37
CA ARG A 317 -1.69 -7.02 -9.84
C ARG A 317 -0.49 -6.11 -9.72
N TRP A 318 0.72 -6.62 -9.95
CA TRP A 318 1.92 -5.79 -9.87
C TRP A 318 2.04 -4.88 -11.10
N ASP A 319 1.47 -5.30 -12.23
CA ASP A 319 1.57 -4.61 -13.51
C ASP A 319 1.06 -3.16 -13.44
N GLY A 320 1.89 -2.24 -13.94
CA GLY A 320 1.60 -0.80 -13.92
C GLY A 320 1.75 -0.13 -12.56
N THR A 321 2.06 -0.88 -11.49
CA THR A 321 2.23 -0.35 -10.14
C THR A 321 3.70 -0.16 -9.77
N SER A 322 3.95 0.37 -8.58
CA SER A 322 5.32 0.46 -8.04
C SER A 322 5.96 -0.93 -7.81
N ALA A 323 5.14 -1.97 -7.58
CA ALA A 323 5.60 -3.33 -7.33
C ALA A 323 6.32 -3.94 -8.55
N GLN A 324 5.82 -3.71 -9.77
CA GLN A 324 6.47 -4.18 -11.00
C GLN A 324 7.93 -3.71 -11.10
N PHE A 325 8.20 -2.44 -10.77
CA PHE A 325 9.56 -1.90 -10.81
C PHE A 325 10.43 -2.47 -9.71
N ILE A 326 9.89 -2.66 -8.50
CA ILE A 326 10.60 -3.26 -7.37
C ILE A 326 10.94 -4.73 -7.66
N ALA A 327 10.05 -5.48 -8.30
CA ALA A 327 10.28 -6.85 -8.76
C ALA A 327 11.48 -6.97 -9.74
N GLY A 328 11.77 -5.91 -10.49
CA GLY A 328 12.95 -5.84 -11.36
C GLY A 328 14.26 -5.59 -10.59
N LEU A 329 14.18 -5.10 -9.35
CA LEU A 329 15.35 -4.75 -8.53
C LEU A 329 15.75 -5.86 -7.54
N VAL A 330 14.78 -6.62 -7.05
CA VAL A 330 14.96 -7.69 -6.06
C VAL A 330 14.08 -8.89 -6.44
N PRO A 331 14.52 -10.15 -6.20
CA PRO A 331 13.68 -11.32 -6.37
C PRO A 331 12.40 -11.16 -5.53
N MET A 332 11.28 -10.93 -6.21
CA MET A 332 9.98 -10.71 -5.59
C MET A 332 9.02 -11.82 -5.98
N PHE A 333 8.39 -12.40 -4.97
CA PHE A 333 7.49 -13.53 -5.07
C PHE A 333 6.13 -13.15 -4.52
N GLN A 334 5.08 -13.70 -5.11
CA GLN A 334 3.75 -13.57 -4.55
C GLN A 334 3.63 -14.43 -3.30
N MET A 335 2.79 -13.99 -2.36
CA MET A 335 2.47 -14.78 -1.18
C MET A 335 1.46 -15.83 -1.61
N ASP A 336 1.97 -17.01 -1.92
CA ASP A 336 1.30 -18.30 -2.07
C ASP A 336 2.33 -19.39 -1.65
N PRO A 337 1.96 -20.68 -1.57
CA PRO A 337 2.87 -21.71 -1.07
C PRO A 337 4.15 -21.84 -1.90
N ASP A 338 4.03 -21.71 -3.23
CA ASP A 338 5.15 -21.87 -4.16
C ASP A 338 6.09 -20.66 -4.11
N GLY A 339 5.54 -19.46 -4.13
CA GLY A 339 6.23 -18.18 -4.01
C GLY A 339 6.91 -18.04 -2.65
N PHE A 340 6.32 -18.56 -1.58
CA PHE A 340 6.97 -18.59 -0.27
C PHE A 340 8.15 -19.57 -0.24
N SER A 341 8.01 -20.76 -0.82
CA SER A 341 9.12 -21.71 -0.98
C SER A 341 10.24 -21.11 -1.82
N ASN A 342 9.92 -20.52 -2.96
CA ASN A 342 10.87 -19.86 -3.85
C ASN A 342 11.59 -18.69 -3.18
N ALA A 343 10.89 -17.93 -2.33
CA ALA A 343 11.51 -16.88 -1.52
C ALA A 343 12.53 -17.48 -0.55
N VAL A 344 12.20 -18.56 0.15
CA VAL A 344 13.16 -19.24 1.05
C VAL A 344 14.35 -19.83 0.30
N ASP A 345 14.15 -20.44 -0.86
CA ASP A 345 15.24 -20.96 -1.68
C ASP A 345 16.17 -19.84 -2.16
N CYS A 346 15.61 -18.70 -2.56
CA CYS A 346 16.38 -17.50 -2.89
C CYS A 346 17.22 -17.02 -1.68
N LEU A 347 16.66 -17.05 -0.48
CA LEU A 347 17.38 -16.70 0.76
C LEU A 347 18.47 -17.71 1.13
N ARG A 348 18.44 -18.93 0.58
CA ARG A 348 19.51 -19.93 0.71
C ARG A 348 20.60 -19.79 -0.35
N GLY A 349 20.41 -18.89 -1.33
CA GLY A 349 21.31 -18.77 -2.49
C GLY A 349 21.05 -19.80 -3.58
N GLN A 350 19.95 -20.54 -3.50
CA GLN A 350 19.49 -21.38 -4.60
C GLN A 350 18.70 -20.48 -5.56
N LEU A 351 19.13 -20.44 -6.82
CA LEU A 351 18.40 -19.67 -7.84
C LEU A 351 17.00 -20.28 -7.97
N ALA A 352 15.97 -19.50 -7.56
CA ALA A 352 14.58 -19.89 -7.72
C ALA A 352 14.32 -20.30 -9.17
N GLN A 353 13.74 -21.48 -9.38
CA GLN A 353 13.33 -21.92 -10.71
C GLN A 353 12.20 -20.99 -11.16
N ARG A 354 12.44 -20.24 -12.25
CA ARG A 354 11.50 -19.28 -12.83
C ARG A 354 10.40 -19.96 -13.63
#